data_AF-A0A7X8BNS6-F1
#
_entry.id   AF-A0A7X8BNS6-F1
#
_cell.length_a   1.000
_cell.length_b   1.000
_cell.length_c   1.000
_cell.angle_alpha   90.00
_cell.angle_beta   90.00
_cell.angle_gamma   90.00
#
_symmetry.space_group_name_H-M   'P 1'
#
loop_
_entity.id
_entity.type
_entity.pdbx_description
1 polymer ?
#
loop_
_entity_poly.entity_id
_entity_poly.type
_entity_poly.pdbx_seq_one_letter_code
_entity_poly.pdbx_strand_id
1 'polypeptide(L)'
;MRKIKVDHPVVELDGDEMTHVIWSFIKEQLILPYLDLDIKYYDLSIQNRDATDDQITVEAAEAIKKYNVGIKCATITPDEARVKEFGLKKMWKSP
;
A
#
# COMPACT_ATOMS: atom_id res chain seq x y z
N MET A 1 10.70 -11.26 -24.29
CA MET A 1 11.72 -10.24 -23.93
C MET A 1 12.28 -10.57 -22.56
N ARG A 2 13.56 -10.27 -22.30
CA ARG A 2 14.12 -10.37 -20.95
C ARG A 2 13.63 -9.14 -20.15
N LYS A 3 13.14 -9.36 -18.93
CA LYS A 3 12.74 -8.27 -18.03
C LYS A 3 13.95 -7.41 -17.64
N ILE A 4 13.74 -6.12 -17.44
CA ILE A 4 14.75 -5.20 -16.91
C ILE A 4 14.91 -5.54 -15.43
N LYS A 5 16.14 -5.88 -15.02
CA LYS A 5 16.46 -6.17 -13.63
C LYS A 5 16.57 -4.86 -12.86
N VAL A 6 15.88 -4.76 -11.72
CA VAL A 6 16.00 -3.65 -10.79
C VAL A 6 16.87 -4.09 -9.61
N ASP A 7 17.93 -3.33 -9.31
CA ASP A 7 18.98 -3.76 -8.38
C ASP A 7 18.58 -3.66 -6.89
N HIS A 8 17.67 -2.75 -6.57
CA HIS A 8 17.22 -2.49 -5.20
C HIS A 8 15.70 -2.67 -5.08
N PRO A 9 15.20 -3.10 -3.90
CA PRO A 9 13.78 -3.26 -3.71
C PRO A 9 13.05 -1.92 -3.65
N VAL A 10 11.75 -1.97 -3.93
CA VAL A 10 10.82 -0.86 -3.69
C VAL A 10 9.83 -1.25 -2.60
N VAL A 11 9.42 -0.28 -1.78
CA VAL A 11 8.35 -0.47 -0.81
C VAL A 11 7.02 -0.12 -1.46
N GLU A 12 6.10 -1.07 -1.49
CA GLU A 12 4.75 -0.87 -2.00
C GLU A 12 3.78 -0.74 -0.83
N LEU A 13 3.04 0.36 -0.79
CA LEU A 13 1.98 0.63 0.16
C LEU A 13 0.67 0.56 -0.60
N ASP A 14 -0.06 -0.53 -0.45
CA ASP A 14 -1.36 -0.70 -1.10
C ASP A 14 -2.45 0.12 -0.37
N GLY A 15 -3.58 0.32 -1.04
CA GLY A 15 -4.57 1.30 -0.64
C GLY A 15 -6.00 0.77 -0.64
N ASP A 16 -6.94 1.69 -0.86
CA ASP A 16 -8.36 1.44 -0.70
C ASP A 16 -9.15 1.61 -2.02
N GLU A 17 -10.38 1.09 -2.02
CA GLU A 17 -11.43 1.31 -3.03
C GLU A 17 -10.95 1.14 -4.49
N MET A 18 -11.30 2.07 -5.38
CA MET A 18 -11.02 1.93 -6.81
C MET A 18 -9.54 2.06 -7.12
N THR A 19 -8.78 2.79 -6.29
CA THR A 19 -7.33 2.95 -6.49
C THR A 19 -6.57 1.66 -6.29
N HIS A 20 -6.97 0.80 -5.34
CA HIS A 20 -6.40 -0.55 -5.17
C HIS A 20 -6.58 -1.42 -6.44
N VAL A 21 -7.77 -1.37 -7.04
CA VAL A 21 -8.08 -2.13 -8.27
C VAL A 21 -7.27 -1.59 -9.46
N ILE A 22 -7.24 -0.27 -9.65
CA ILE A 22 -6.44 0.37 -10.71
C ILE A 22 -4.95 0.07 -10.51
N TRP A 23 -4.48 0.09 -9.27
CA TRP A 23 -3.09 -0.20 -8.94
C TRP A 23 -2.69 -1.64 -9.31
N SER A 24 -3.57 -2.61 -9.07
CA SER A 24 -3.39 -3.99 -9.54
C SER A 24 -3.25 -4.06 -11.07
N PHE A 25 -4.10 -3.35 -11.82
CA PHE A 25 -4.00 -3.31 -13.28
C PHE A 25 -2.71 -2.65 -13.78
N ILE A 26 -2.29 -1.55 -13.15
CA ILE A 26 -1.02 -0.88 -13.46
C ILE A 26 0.15 -1.86 -13.26
N LYS A 27 0.19 -2.56 -12.12
CA LYS A 27 1.26 -3.52 -11.84
C LYS A 27 1.28 -4.65 -12.87
N GLU A 28 0.13 -5.27 -13.12
CA GLU A 28 0.02 -6.45 -13.98
C GLU A 28 0.25 -6.14 -15.46
N GLN A 29 -0.20 -4.98 -15.94
CA GLN A 29 -0.15 -4.65 -17.36
C GLN A 29 1.07 -3.81 -17.73
N LEU A 30 1.53 -2.94 -16.83
CA LEU A 30 2.49 -1.88 -17.16
C LEU A 30 3.83 -2.01 -16.43
N ILE A 31 3.94 -2.84 -15.38
CA ILE A 31 5.17 -2.94 -14.57
C ILE A 31 5.75 -4.36 -14.64
N LEU A 32 5.05 -5.34 -14.08
CA LEU A 32 5.53 -6.71 -13.89
C LEU A 32 5.85 -7.49 -15.18
N PRO A 33 5.23 -7.21 -16.35
CA PRO A 33 5.67 -7.80 -17.62
C PRO A 33 7.05 -7.35 -18.05
N TYR A 34 7.50 -6.17 -17.61
CA TYR A 34 8.70 -5.50 -18.10
C TYR A 34 9.84 -5.45 -17.08
N LEU A 35 9.53 -5.43 -15.78
CA LEU A 35 10.51 -5.33 -14.69
C LEU A 35 10.58 -6.62 -13.86
N ASP A 36 11.81 -7.03 -13.53
CA ASP A 36 12.10 -7.98 -12.46
C ASP A 36 12.45 -7.18 -11.20
N LEU A 37 11.51 -7.13 -10.26
CA LEU A 37 11.46 -6.17 -9.17
C LEU A 37 11.19 -6.89 -7.84
N ASP A 38 12.06 -6.66 -6.85
CA ASP A 38 11.81 -7.08 -5.47
C ASP A 38 10.90 -6.05 -4.78
N ILE A 39 9.68 -6.48 -4.43
CA ILE A 39 8.65 -5.62 -3.85
C ILE A 39 8.49 -5.97 -2.36
N LYS A 40 8.69 -4.98 -1.49
CA LYS A 40 8.36 -5.06 -0.06
C LYS A 40 6.94 -4.53 0.12
N TYR A 41 5.99 -5.45 0.20
CA TYR A 41 4.56 -5.14 0.19
C TYR A 41 4.01 -4.89 1.59
N TYR A 42 3.21 -3.82 1.73
CA TYR A 42 2.49 -3.43 2.93
C TYR A 42 1.06 -3.05 2.56
N ASP A 43 0.07 -3.74 3.13
CA ASP A 43 -1.35 -3.45 2.90
C ASP A 43 -1.83 -2.35 3.86
N LEU A 44 -2.06 -1.14 3.36
CA LEU A 44 -2.60 -0.03 4.16
C LEU A 44 -4.11 0.16 3.93
N SER A 45 -4.81 -0.85 3.43
CA SER A 45 -6.27 -0.83 3.39
C SER A 45 -6.83 -0.53 4.78
N ILE A 46 -7.97 0.15 4.82
CA ILE A 46 -8.59 0.61 6.07
C ILE A 46 -8.86 -0.55 7.04
N GLN A 47 -9.18 -1.74 6.52
CA GLN A 47 -9.40 -2.93 7.34
C GLN A 47 -8.10 -3.48 7.92
N ASN A 48 -7.01 -3.52 7.15
CA ASN A 48 -5.73 -4.01 7.67
C ASN A 48 -5.10 -3.03 8.68
N ARG A 49 -5.24 -1.72 8.43
CA ARG A 49 -4.89 -0.71 9.43
C ARG A 49 -5.70 -0.89 10.71
N ASP A 50 -7.01 -1.10 10.62
CA ASP A 50 -7.83 -1.34 11.81
C ASP A 50 -7.44 -2.63 12.55
N ALA A 51 -7.20 -3.72 11.82
CA ALA A 51 -6.79 -5.00 12.38
C ALA A 51 -5.46 -4.93 13.14
N THR A 52 -4.50 -4.15 12.64
CA THR A 52 -3.15 -4.01 13.20
C THR A 52 -2.98 -2.85 14.17
N ASP A 53 -4.08 -2.21 14.57
CA ASP A 53 -4.06 -0.97 15.34
C ASP A 53 -3.18 0.14 14.72
N ASP A 54 -3.17 0.17 13.38
CA ASP A 54 -2.42 1.07 12.50
C ASP A 54 -0.90 0.90 12.57
N GLN A 55 -0.41 -0.20 13.16
CA GLN A 55 1.01 -0.53 13.22
C GLN A 55 1.59 -0.78 11.82
N ILE A 56 0.79 -1.31 10.87
CA ILE A 56 1.23 -1.55 9.49
C ILE A 56 1.68 -0.27 8.78
N THR A 57 1.06 0.88 9.09
CA THR A 57 1.42 2.18 8.53
C THR A 57 2.82 2.61 9.01
N VAL A 58 3.15 2.38 10.29
CA VAL A 58 4.47 2.68 10.85
C VAL A 58 5.53 1.73 10.28
N GLU A 59 5.21 0.44 10.16
CA GLU A 59 6.11 -0.55 9.57
C GLU A 59 6.44 -0.23 8.12
N ALA A 60 5.45 0.21 7.34
CA ALA A 60 5.65 0.66 5.97
C ALA A 60 6.55 1.90 5.90
N ALA A 61 6.35 2.87 6.81
CA ALA A 61 7.21 4.06 6.89
C ALA A 61 8.67 3.72 7.24
N GLU A 62 8.90 2.82 8.20
CA GLU A 62 10.24 2.35 8.55
C GLU A 62 10.87 1.53 7.40
N ALA A 63 10.08 0.77 6.65
CA ALA A 63 10.55 0.11 5.44
C ALA A 63 10.98 1.10 4.37
N ILE A 64 10.20 2.17 4.12
CA ILE A 64 10.61 3.23 3.19
C ILE A 64 11.92 3.85 3.66
N LYS A 65 12.05 4.16 4.95
CA LYS A 65 13.30 4.70 5.50
C LYS A 65 14.49 3.76 5.32
N LYS A 66 14.27 2.45 5.38
CA LYS A 66 15.30 1.42 5.15
C LYS A 66 15.69 1.26 3.68
N TYR A 67 14.71 1.27 2.77
CA TYR A 67 14.91 0.97 1.34
C TYR A 67 14.90 2.21 0.42
N ASN A 68 14.70 3.40 1.00
CA ASN A 68 14.71 4.75 0.42
C ASN A 68 13.57 5.09 -0.55
N VAL A 69 12.99 4.11 -1.25
CA VAL A 69 11.96 4.36 -2.27
C VAL A 69 10.66 3.66 -1.90
N GLY A 70 9.59 4.45 -1.82
CA GLY A 70 8.23 3.97 -1.60
C GLY A 70 7.29 4.42 -2.72
N ILE A 71 6.31 3.58 -3.04
CA ILE A 71 5.18 3.89 -3.92
C ILE A 71 3.91 3.62 -3.12
N LYS A 72 3.05 4.63 -3.03
CA LYS A 72 1.86 4.59 -2.17
C LYS A 72 0.59 4.78 -2.99
N CYS A 73 -0.32 3.81 -2.88
CA CYS A 73 -1.68 3.91 -3.35
C CYS A 73 -2.51 4.80 -2.42
N ALA A 74 -3.61 5.37 -2.92
CA ALA A 74 -4.47 6.22 -2.11
C ALA A 74 -5.19 5.41 -1.03
N THR A 75 -5.29 5.98 0.17
CA THR A 75 -5.88 5.33 1.36
C THR A 75 -6.99 6.20 1.95
N ILE A 76 -7.97 5.56 2.57
CA ILE A 76 -9.05 6.24 3.29
C ILE A 76 -8.48 6.90 4.56
N THR A 77 -8.77 8.18 4.77
CA THR A 77 -8.69 8.77 6.11
C THR A 77 -10.11 8.76 6.67
N PRO A 78 -10.44 7.88 7.63
CA PRO A 78 -11.82 7.63 8.00
C PRO A 78 -12.40 8.78 8.83
N ASP A 79 -13.57 9.27 8.42
CA ASP A 79 -14.47 10.08 9.24
C ASP A 79 -15.48 9.19 9.98
N GLU A 80 -16.44 9.79 10.69
CA GLU A 80 -17.49 9.06 11.41
C GLU A 80 -18.33 8.15 10.50
N ALA A 81 -18.58 8.58 9.26
CA ALA A 81 -19.35 7.80 8.29
C ALA A 81 -18.55 6.57 7.85
N ARG A 82 -17.25 6.74 7.56
CA ARG A 82 -16.36 5.62 7.19
C ARG A 82 -16.12 4.66 8.37
N VAL A 83 -16.03 5.16 9.60
CA VAL A 83 -15.97 4.29 10.80
C VAL A 83 -17.19 3.37 10.87
N LYS A 84 -18.39 3.92 10.62
CA LYS A 84 -19.62 3.13 10.60
C LYS A 84 -19.70 2.17 9.41
N GLU A 85 -19.31 2.63 8.22
CA GLU A 85 -19.32 1.84 6.98
C GLU A 85 -18.46 0.58 7.09
N PHE A 86 -17.25 0.72 7.62
CA PHE A 86 -16.27 -0.35 7.69
C PHE A 86 -16.21 -1.06 9.04
N GLY A 87 -16.99 -0.61 10.05
CA GLY A 87 -17.01 -1.20 11.39
C GLY A 87 -15.69 -1.04 12.15
N LEU A 88 -15.04 0.12 12.00
CA LEU A 88 -13.70 0.38 12.53
C LEU A 88 -13.70 0.58 14.05
N LYS A 89 -12.60 0.21 14.70
CA LYS A 89 -12.38 0.46 16.14
C LYS A 89 -12.43 1.95 16.49
N LYS A 90 -11.88 2.81 15.62
CA LYS A 90 -11.84 4.28 15.78
C LYS A 90 -11.53 5.00 14.47
N MET A 91 -11.61 6.33 14.50
CA MET A 91 -11.10 7.20 13.43
C MET A 91 -9.56 7.19 13.44
N TRP A 92 -8.97 6.34 12.59
CA TRP A 92 -7.53 6.31 12.36
C TRP A 92 -7.04 7.58 11.69
N LYS A 93 -5.77 7.93 11.94
CA LYS A 93 -5.14 9.10 11.31
C LYS A 93 -4.84 8.82 9.83
N SER A 94 -4.54 9.89 9.10
CA SER A 94 -4.11 9.78 7.71
C SER A 94 -2.77 9.02 7.64
N PRO A 95 -2.69 7.93 6.85
CA PRO A 95 -1.46 7.17 6.63
C PRO A 95 -0.44 7.88 5.75
#